data_AF-A0A965S7X2-F1
#
_entry.id   AF-A0A965S7X2-F1
#
_cell.length_a   1.000
_cell.length_b   1.000
_cell.length_c   1.000
_cell.angle_alpha   90.00
_cell.angle_beta   90.00
_cell.angle_gamma   90.00
#
_symmetry.space_group_name_H-M   'P 1'
#
loop_
_entity.id
_entity.type
_entity.pdbx_description
1 polymer ?
#
loop_
_entity_poly.entity_id
_entity_poly.type
_entity_poly.pdbx_seq_one_letter_code
_entity_poly.pdbx_strand_id
1 'polypeptide(L)'
;MPHLSPNKTEGTVNCASSTCHGSITPWDGSHVLQNEYTTWVRMDKHTRAYQVLLNDTSKRIAKNLGLTEGAHKAKICLDCHAHNPTGARGERFVQSEGIGCEGCHGPSEKWIGPHTVEGRTHAENVADGLYPTAKPVEQARLCLSCHFGDDSRFVTHRIMGAGHPRISFEIKTFTAIEPAHWKVDADYIQRKGNYDPLRVWAIGQAIAAQQILDTVSDPKRRDGLFPELVAFDCHACHHAMSDKRWNARLGIGPGRVRLNDSNLLMLRAIVRAIDPGASAAFDGKVRAMHLAVSTGQKPAGKTEVDMVKDLSASIEGMLPKLEQTRFEAMTMRRVLLALIDESRESSYSDYAGAEQAYMAITNVSNDLLAAGTLQMSGELRRGMADLLKSLANDEKYKPDVFANQLLALRGVVAAQAR
;
A
#
# COMPACT_ATOMS: atom_id res chain seq x y z
N MET A 1 -7.34 -4.69 -14.22
CA MET A 1 -7.07 -3.32 -13.72
C MET A 1 -7.83 -2.30 -14.54
N PRO A 2 -8.40 -1.25 -13.93
CA PRO A 2 -9.17 -0.20 -14.63
C PRO A 2 -8.47 0.39 -15.85
N HIS A 3 -7.20 0.76 -15.75
CA HIS A 3 -6.47 1.47 -16.79
C HIS A 3 -6.05 0.63 -17.98
N LEU A 4 -6.03 -0.69 -17.83
CA LEU A 4 -5.71 -1.66 -18.89
C LEU A 4 -6.98 -2.19 -19.58
N SER A 5 -8.16 -1.78 -19.12
CA SER A 5 -9.42 -2.23 -19.71
C SER A 5 -9.57 -1.69 -21.13
N PRO A 6 -10.05 -2.52 -22.08
CA PRO A 6 -10.32 -2.07 -23.44
C PRO A 6 -11.61 -1.24 -23.55
N ASN A 7 -12.49 -1.30 -22.53
CA ASN A 7 -13.74 -0.54 -22.51
C ASN A 7 -13.46 0.96 -22.49
N LYS A 8 -14.38 1.74 -23.08
CA LYS A 8 -14.29 3.18 -23.13
C LYS A 8 -14.50 3.81 -21.75
N THR A 9 -13.64 4.77 -21.42
CA THR A 9 -13.79 5.65 -20.25
C THR A 9 -14.64 6.84 -20.64
N GLU A 10 -15.80 7.06 -20.02
CA GLU A 10 -16.77 8.08 -20.45
C GLU A 10 -16.43 9.50 -19.96
N GLY A 11 -15.77 9.61 -18.81
CA GLY A 11 -15.41 10.86 -18.14
C GLY A 11 -16.22 11.11 -16.85
N THR A 12 -15.55 11.64 -15.83
CA THR A 12 -16.09 11.83 -14.47
C THR A 12 -17.36 12.68 -14.42
N VAL A 13 -17.51 13.64 -15.33
CA VAL A 13 -18.71 14.51 -15.39
C VAL A 13 -20.01 13.72 -15.59
N ASN A 14 -19.96 12.50 -16.14
CA ASN A 14 -21.15 11.67 -16.30
C ASN A 14 -21.67 11.09 -14.95
N CYS A 15 -20.89 11.19 -13.87
CA CYS A 15 -21.30 10.86 -12.51
C CYS A 15 -21.83 12.08 -11.74
N ALA A 16 -21.55 13.29 -12.22
CA ALA A 16 -21.52 14.51 -11.41
C ALA A 16 -22.86 15.23 -11.22
N SER A 17 -23.96 14.77 -11.81
CA SER A 17 -25.25 15.44 -11.64
C SER A 17 -25.78 15.28 -10.22
N SER A 18 -26.58 16.24 -9.74
CA SER A 18 -27.16 16.21 -8.39
C SER A 18 -28.13 15.05 -8.17
N THR A 19 -28.67 14.46 -9.24
CA THR A 19 -29.53 13.26 -9.20
C THR A 19 -28.73 11.95 -9.30
N CYS A 20 -27.42 12.03 -9.51
CA CYS A 20 -26.51 10.88 -9.57
C CYS A 20 -25.58 10.88 -8.34
N HIS A 21 -24.33 11.30 -8.48
CA HIS A 21 -23.35 11.31 -7.39
C HIS A 21 -22.90 12.74 -6.99
N GLY A 22 -23.51 13.78 -7.55
CA GLY A 22 -23.16 15.18 -7.33
C GLY A 22 -24.06 15.95 -6.36
N SER A 23 -24.85 15.26 -5.53
CA SER A 23 -25.61 15.91 -4.47
C SER A 23 -24.66 16.62 -3.48
N ILE A 24 -25.12 17.72 -2.87
CA ILE A 24 -24.34 18.44 -1.85
C ILE A 24 -24.37 17.69 -0.51
N THR A 25 -25.49 17.03 -0.21
CA THR A 25 -25.71 16.24 1.01
C THR A 25 -26.05 14.80 0.67
N PRO A 26 -25.78 13.84 1.57
CA PRO A 26 -26.21 12.47 1.36
C PRO A 26 -27.71 12.33 1.19
N TRP A 27 -28.15 11.31 0.45
CA TRP A 27 -29.58 11.00 0.27
C TRP A 27 -30.02 9.90 1.24
N ASP A 28 -31.18 10.10 1.87
CA ASP A 28 -31.83 9.06 2.66
C ASP A 28 -32.49 8.01 1.75
N GLY A 29 -32.34 6.72 2.10
CA GLY A 29 -32.97 5.62 1.37
C GLY A 29 -32.26 5.17 0.09
N SER A 30 -31.10 5.73 -0.23
CA SER A 30 -30.26 5.27 -1.35
C SER A 30 -29.24 4.20 -0.93
N HIS A 31 -28.85 3.35 -1.88
CA HIS A 31 -27.78 2.33 -1.73
C HIS A 31 -26.37 2.93 -1.67
N VAL A 32 -26.20 4.21 -1.98
CA VAL A 32 -24.93 4.95 -1.93
C VAL A 32 -25.19 6.32 -1.30
N LEU A 33 -24.18 7.18 -1.20
CA LEU A 33 -24.33 8.48 -0.55
C LEU A 33 -24.90 9.55 -1.50
N GLN A 34 -24.81 9.39 -2.82
CA GLN A 34 -25.26 10.37 -3.83
C GLN A 34 -24.45 11.67 -3.85
N ASN A 35 -23.44 11.81 -3.00
CA ASN A 35 -22.57 12.98 -2.91
C ASN A 35 -21.09 12.64 -3.15
N GLU A 36 -20.78 11.46 -3.70
CA GLU A 36 -19.41 10.98 -3.92
C GLU A 36 -18.60 11.93 -4.80
N TYR A 37 -19.19 12.46 -5.89
CA TYR A 37 -18.54 13.44 -6.76
C TYR A 37 -18.25 14.74 -6.00
N THR A 38 -19.17 15.19 -5.14
CA THR A 38 -18.98 16.40 -4.32
C THR A 38 -17.84 16.22 -3.32
N THR A 39 -17.74 15.04 -2.69
CA THR A 39 -16.63 14.70 -1.80
C THR A 39 -15.31 14.65 -2.57
N TRP A 40 -15.29 13.95 -3.72
CA TRP A 40 -14.14 13.83 -4.60
C TRP A 40 -13.60 15.20 -5.01
N VAL A 41 -14.43 16.05 -5.64
CA VAL A 41 -13.98 17.34 -6.19
C VAL A 41 -13.52 18.33 -5.11
N ARG A 42 -14.04 18.23 -3.88
CA ARG A 42 -13.75 19.18 -2.79
C ARG A 42 -12.62 18.72 -1.87
N MET A 43 -12.55 17.43 -1.57
CA MET A 43 -11.77 16.90 -0.45
C MET A 43 -10.72 15.89 -0.89
N ASP A 44 -10.94 15.14 -1.97
CA ASP A 44 -10.02 14.11 -2.44
C ASP A 44 -8.78 14.73 -3.10
N LYS A 45 -7.59 14.29 -2.65
CA LYS A 45 -6.29 14.71 -3.18
C LYS A 45 -6.02 14.17 -4.58
N HIS A 46 -6.65 13.06 -4.97
CA HIS A 46 -6.55 12.46 -6.28
C HIS A 46 -6.94 13.43 -7.41
N THR A 47 -7.88 14.34 -7.16
CA THR A 47 -8.31 15.39 -8.11
C THR A 47 -7.20 16.39 -8.43
N ARG A 48 -6.22 16.51 -7.53
CA ARG A 48 -5.11 17.46 -7.63
C ARG A 48 -3.85 16.82 -8.21
N ALA A 49 -3.87 15.50 -8.45
CA ALA A 49 -2.68 14.75 -8.86
C ALA A 49 -2.08 15.27 -10.18
N TYR A 50 -2.92 15.66 -11.15
CA TYR A 50 -2.46 16.22 -12.43
C TYR A 50 -1.76 17.57 -12.24
N GLN A 51 -2.28 18.41 -11.34
CA GLN A 51 -1.74 19.75 -11.10
C GLN A 51 -0.30 19.70 -10.56
N VAL A 52 0.08 18.62 -9.86
CA VAL A 52 1.46 18.39 -9.43
C VAL A 52 2.41 18.37 -10.65
N LEU A 53 1.98 17.80 -11.78
CA LEU A 53 2.80 17.71 -13.00
C LEU A 53 3.10 19.07 -13.67
N LEU A 54 2.43 20.14 -13.25
CA LEU A 54 2.59 21.49 -13.79
C LEU A 54 3.56 22.36 -12.96
N ASN A 55 4.00 21.90 -11.80
CA ASN A 55 4.92 22.66 -10.94
C ASN A 55 6.38 22.56 -11.41
N ASP A 56 7.25 23.41 -10.87
CA ASP A 56 8.65 23.49 -11.29
C ASP A 56 9.48 22.27 -10.89
N THR A 57 9.08 21.55 -9.83
CA THR A 57 9.70 20.27 -9.45
C THR A 57 9.43 19.21 -10.51
N SER A 58 8.18 19.03 -10.96
CA SER A 58 7.84 18.06 -11.99
C SER A 58 8.43 18.43 -13.35
N LYS A 59 8.49 19.71 -13.71
CA LYS A 59 9.22 20.17 -14.92
C LYS A 59 10.70 19.81 -14.85
N ARG A 60 11.35 20.02 -13.69
CA ARG A 60 12.75 19.66 -13.47
C ARG A 60 12.97 18.14 -13.57
N ILE A 61 12.10 17.34 -12.95
CA ILE A 61 12.16 15.87 -13.05
C ILE A 61 12.06 15.44 -14.52
N ALA A 62 11.07 15.95 -15.26
CA ALA A 62 10.92 15.62 -16.68
C ALA A 62 12.15 16.01 -17.52
N LYS A 63 12.73 17.19 -17.27
CA LYS A 63 13.98 17.62 -17.91
C LYS A 63 15.15 16.67 -17.58
N ASN A 64 15.31 16.31 -16.31
CA ASN A 64 16.37 15.39 -15.86
C ASN A 64 16.21 13.98 -16.46
N LEU A 65 14.97 13.56 -16.71
CA LEU A 65 14.66 12.29 -17.39
C LEU A 65 14.89 12.35 -18.91
N GLY A 66 15.05 13.55 -19.49
CA GLY A 66 15.19 13.76 -20.93
C GLY A 66 13.85 13.78 -21.68
N LEU A 67 12.73 14.01 -20.99
CA LEU A 67 11.39 14.05 -21.59
C LEU A 67 11.17 15.38 -22.31
N THR A 68 10.67 15.33 -23.55
CA THR A 68 10.50 16.52 -24.41
C THR A 68 9.13 17.18 -24.28
N GLU A 69 8.10 16.39 -23.99
CA GLU A 69 6.71 16.81 -23.92
C GLU A 69 6.30 17.45 -22.58
N GLY A 70 7.17 17.36 -21.57
CA GLY A 70 6.91 17.79 -20.20
C GLY A 70 6.11 16.78 -19.37
N ALA A 71 6.22 16.86 -18.04
CA ALA A 71 5.63 15.88 -17.13
C ALA A 71 4.11 15.68 -17.33
N HIS A 72 3.36 16.76 -17.54
CA HIS A 72 1.90 16.76 -17.72
C HIS A 72 1.40 16.15 -19.06
N LYS A 73 2.32 15.73 -19.94
CA LYS A 73 2.02 15.01 -21.20
C LYS A 73 2.72 13.66 -21.28
N ALA A 74 3.79 13.47 -20.53
CA ALA A 74 4.56 12.24 -20.54
C ALA A 74 3.76 11.08 -19.91
N LYS A 75 3.59 9.99 -20.66
CA LYS A 75 2.84 8.80 -20.21
C LYS A 75 3.32 8.29 -18.85
N ILE A 76 4.63 8.21 -18.66
CA ILE A 76 5.28 7.74 -17.42
C ILE A 76 4.85 8.53 -16.17
N CYS A 77 4.51 9.81 -16.31
CA CYS A 77 4.01 10.63 -15.22
C CYS A 77 2.48 10.51 -15.11
N LEU A 78 1.79 10.56 -16.25
CA LEU A 78 0.33 10.50 -16.33
C LEU A 78 -0.25 9.18 -15.84
N ASP A 79 0.49 8.08 -15.95
CA ASP A 79 0.04 6.76 -15.50
C ASP A 79 -0.30 6.72 -14.00
N CYS A 80 0.33 7.55 -13.17
CA CYS A 80 0.04 7.64 -11.73
C CYS A 80 -0.62 8.97 -11.31
N HIS A 81 -0.45 10.05 -12.09
CA HIS A 81 -0.95 11.39 -11.73
C HIS A 81 -2.22 11.80 -12.49
N ALA A 82 -2.74 10.96 -13.38
CA ALA A 82 -4.00 11.16 -14.08
C ALA A 82 -4.69 9.83 -14.36
N HIS A 83 -6.01 9.84 -14.60
CA HIS A 83 -6.63 8.69 -15.24
C HIS A 83 -6.10 8.59 -16.67
N ASN A 84 -5.30 7.58 -16.97
CA ASN A 84 -4.64 7.40 -18.26
C ASN A 84 -4.99 6.01 -18.84
N PRO A 85 -6.24 5.81 -19.33
CA PRO A 85 -6.68 4.52 -19.84
C PRO A 85 -6.04 4.19 -21.20
N THR A 86 -5.84 2.90 -21.46
CA THR A 86 -5.46 2.38 -22.79
C THR A 86 -6.66 2.28 -23.74
N GLY A 87 -7.87 2.12 -23.19
CA GLY A 87 -9.12 2.11 -23.95
C GLY A 87 -9.50 3.48 -24.51
N ALA A 88 -10.57 3.53 -25.29
CA ALA A 88 -11.08 4.77 -25.85
C ALA A 88 -11.48 5.77 -24.75
N ARG A 89 -11.31 7.06 -25.05
CA ARG A 89 -11.75 8.17 -24.19
C ARG A 89 -13.05 8.74 -24.77
N GLY A 90 -14.07 8.84 -23.95
CA GLY A 90 -15.34 9.47 -24.29
C GLY A 90 -15.17 10.97 -24.52
N GLU A 91 -16.14 11.58 -25.18
CA GLU A 91 -16.13 13.02 -25.53
C GLU A 91 -15.96 13.92 -24.30
N ARG A 92 -16.45 13.46 -23.13
CA ARG A 92 -16.45 14.21 -21.88
C ARG A 92 -15.30 13.85 -20.93
N PHE A 93 -14.33 13.07 -21.38
CA PHE A 93 -13.16 12.71 -20.60
C PHE A 93 -12.18 13.88 -20.48
N VAL A 94 -11.76 14.22 -19.26
CA VAL A 94 -10.84 15.34 -18.99
C VAL A 94 -9.62 14.85 -18.21
N GLN A 95 -8.49 14.65 -18.88
CA GLN A 95 -7.28 14.12 -18.23
C GLN A 95 -6.72 15.02 -17.10
N SER A 96 -6.96 16.33 -17.18
CA SER A 96 -6.47 17.30 -16.20
C SER A 96 -7.22 17.28 -14.87
N GLU A 97 -8.26 16.46 -14.74
CA GLU A 97 -9.03 16.26 -13.50
C GLU A 97 -8.35 15.32 -12.49
N GLY A 98 -7.15 14.82 -12.81
CA GLY A 98 -6.39 13.91 -11.95
C GLY A 98 -6.90 12.48 -12.03
N ILE A 99 -6.96 11.77 -10.90
CA ILE A 99 -7.55 10.42 -10.84
C ILE A 99 -9.07 10.57 -10.63
N GLY A 100 -9.83 10.36 -11.70
CA GLY A 100 -11.30 10.40 -11.71
C GLY A 100 -11.95 9.08 -11.25
N CYS A 101 -13.29 9.07 -11.20
CA CYS A 101 -14.07 7.94 -10.70
C CYS A 101 -13.72 6.62 -11.40
N GLU A 102 -13.60 6.64 -12.73
CA GLU A 102 -13.30 5.46 -13.56
C GLU A 102 -11.86 4.96 -13.40
N GLY A 103 -10.96 5.76 -12.82
CA GLY A 103 -9.62 5.31 -12.43
C GLY A 103 -9.65 4.26 -11.32
N CYS A 104 -10.67 4.30 -10.46
CA CYS A 104 -10.89 3.32 -9.39
C CYS A 104 -12.02 2.34 -9.71
N HIS A 105 -13.14 2.84 -10.25
CA HIS A 105 -14.33 2.05 -10.56
C HIS A 105 -14.26 1.30 -11.90
N GLY A 106 -13.24 1.53 -12.72
CA GLY A 106 -13.17 0.97 -14.08
C GLY A 106 -13.93 1.83 -15.10
N PRO A 107 -13.64 1.66 -16.40
CA PRO A 107 -14.35 2.40 -17.45
C PRO A 107 -15.84 2.06 -17.48
N SER A 108 -16.68 3.07 -17.59
CA SER A 108 -18.11 2.97 -17.32
C SER A 108 -18.98 2.64 -18.53
N GLU A 109 -18.41 2.51 -19.72
CA GLU A 109 -19.13 2.24 -21.00
C GLU A 109 -20.26 1.22 -20.87
N LYS A 110 -20.02 0.12 -20.16
CA LYS A 110 -20.96 -1.01 -20.08
C LYS A 110 -21.85 -1.01 -18.84
N TRP A 111 -21.54 -0.20 -17.82
CA TRP A 111 -22.30 -0.22 -16.57
C TRP A 111 -22.91 1.14 -16.18
N ILE A 112 -22.54 2.25 -16.82
CA ILE A 112 -23.10 3.58 -16.49
C ILE A 112 -24.61 3.68 -16.76
N GLY A 113 -25.12 3.07 -17.82
CA GLY A 113 -26.57 2.99 -18.05
C GLY A 113 -27.24 1.95 -17.15
N PRO A 114 -26.80 0.67 -17.19
CA PRO A 114 -27.44 -0.39 -16.42
C PRO A 114 -27.46 -0.18 -14.91
N HIS A 115 -26.45 0.47 -14.31
CA HIS A 115 -26.37 0.58 -12.84
C HIS A 115 -27.51 1.38 -12.20
N THR A 116 -28.26 2.18 -12.97
CA THR A 116 -29.41 2.94 -12.48
C THR A 116 -30.74 2.20 -12.66
N VAL A 117 -30.75 1.06 -13.34
CA VAL A 117 -31.96 0.28 -13.61
C VAL A 117 -32.44 -0.40 -12.34
N GLU A 118 -33.74 -0.34 -12.07
CA GLU A 118 -34.35 -1.01 -10.92
C GLU A 118 -34.05 -2.52 -10.93
N GLY A 119 -33.71 -3.07 -9.76
CA GLY A 119 -33.35 -4.48 -9.61
C GLY A 119 -31.93 -4.83 -10.07
N ARG A 120 -31.18 -3.89 -10.67
CA ARG A 120 -29.79 -4.11 -11.03
C ARG A 120 -28.93 -4.39 -9.81
N THR A 121 -28.17 -5.48 -9.83
CA THR A 121 -27.32 -5.88 -8.72
C THR A 121 -25.88 -5.39 -8.89
N HIS A 122 -25.17 -5.30 -7.76
CA HIS A 122 -23.73 -4.98 -7.78
C HIS A 122 -22.92 -6.04 -8.54
N ALA A 123 -23.28 -7.31 -8.41
CA ALA A 123 -22.59 -8.41 -9.09
C ALA A 123 -22.67 -8.29 -10.62
N GLU A 124 -23.82 -7.90 -11.16
CA GLU A 124 -23.97 -7.67 -12.59
C GLU A 124 -23.17 -6.44 -13.05
N ASN A 125 -23.13 -5.36 -12.27
CA ASN A 125 -22.27 -4.21 -12.59
C ASN A 125 -20.80 -4.61 -12.65
N VAL A 126 -20.34 -5.48 -11.74
CA VAL A 126 -18.98 -6.04 -11.78
C VAL A 126 -18.76 -6.91 -13.02
N ALA A 127 -19.74 -7.72 -13.41
CA ALA A 127 -19.68 -8.51 -14.64
C ALA A 127 -19.55 -7.62 -15.90
N ASP A 128 -20.17 -6.44 -15.87
CA ASP A 128 -20.09 -5.44 -16.95
C ASP A 128 -18.85 -4.53 -16.86
N GLY A 129 -17.94 -4.78 -15.92
CA GLY A 129 -16.63 -4.13 -15.86
C GLY A 129 -16.46 -3.06 -14.80
N LEU A 130 -17.43 -2.91 -13.87
CA LEU A 130 -17.20 -2.19 -12.62
C LEU A 130 -16.09 -2.92 -11.84
N TYR A 131 -15.03 -2.22 -11.49
CA TYR A 131 -13.94 -2.80 -10.73
C TYR A 131 -14.42 -3.14 -9.30
N PRO A 132 -14.20 -4.37 -8.80
CA PRO A 132 -14.77 -4.85 -7.54
C PRO A 132 -13.98 -4.32 -6.32
N THR A 133 -13.97 -3.01 -6.11
CA THR A 133 -13.23 -2.33 -5.02
C THR A 133 -13.66 -2.74 -3.61
N ALA A 134 -14.80 -3.42 -3.46
CA ALA A 134 -15.22 -3.98 -2.18
C ALA A 134 -14.52 -5.31 -1.83
N LYS A 135 -13.88 -5.98 -2.81
CA LYS A 135 -13.09 -7.19 -2.57
C LYS A 135 -11.69 -6.78 -2.08
N PRO A 136 -11.24 -7.22 -0.88
CA PRO A 136 -9.98 -6.75 -0.29
C PRO A 136 -8.74 -6.92 -1.18
N VAL A 137 -8.58 -8.06 -1.87
CA VAL A 137 -7.46 -8.28 -2.80
C VAL A 137 -7.50 -7.31 -3.97
N GLU A 138 -8.67 -7.10 -4.56
CA GLU A 138 -8.82 -6.19 -5.71
C GLU A 138 -8.63 -4.73 -5.29
N GLN A 139 -9.16 -4.33 -4.13
CA GLN A 139 -8.89 -3.02 -3.55
C GLN A 139 -7.39 -2.79 -3.35
N ALA A 140 -6.70 -3.75 -2.74
CA ALA A 140 -5.27 -3.66 -2.50
C ALA A 140 -4.47 -3.58 -3.80
N ARG A 141 -4.78 -4.42 -4.80
CA ARG A 141 -4.14 -4.36 -6.13
C ARG A 141 -4.36 -3.00 -6.80
N LEU A 142 -5.56 -2.45 -6.72
CA LEU A 142 -5.88 -1.13 -7.26
C LEU A 142 -5.01 -0.04 -6.64
N CYS A 143 -5.03 0.10 -5.32
CA CYS A 143 -4.28 1.15 -4.63
C CYS A 143 -2.77 1.01 -4.87
N LEU A 144 -2.25 -0.22 -4.75
CA LEU A 144 -0.83 -0.50 -4.90
C LEU A 144 -0.34 -0.39 -6.35
N SER A 145 -1.22 -0.48 -7.36
CA SER A 145 -0.81 -0.25 -8.76
C SER A 145 -0.21 1.13 -9.01
N CYS A 146 -0.59 2.15 -8.23
CA CYS A 146 -0.01 3.50 -8.30
C CYS A 146 0.89 3.81 -7.10
N HIS A 147 0.48 3.41 -5.89
CA HIS A 147 1.19 3.76 -4.65
C HIS A 147 2.36 2.84 -4.29
N PHE A 148 2.63 1.87 -5.14
CA PHE A 148 3.79 0.99 -5.04
C PHE A 148 4.37 0.74 -6.42
N GLY A 149 3.46 0.49 -7.35
CA GLY A 149 3.70 0.22 -8.75
C GLY A 149 3.47 -1.25 -9.09
N ASP A 150 3.04 -1.49 -10.32
CA ASP A 150 2.93 -2.81 -10.93
C ASP A 150 3.74 -2.85 -12.25
N ASP A 151 3.61 -3.92 -13.04
CA ASP A 151 4.30 -4.06 -14.34
C ASP A 151 4.03 -2.91 -15.32
N SER A 152 2.93 -2.19 -15.14
CA SER A 152 2.49 -1.12 -16.03
C SER A 152 2.79 0.29 -15.52
N ARG A 153 3.07 0.44 -14.23
CA ARG A 153 3.18 1.72 -13.53
C ARG A 153 4.25 1.68 -12.45
N PHE A 154 5.51 1.55 -12.83
CA PHE A 154 6.59 1.33 -11.88
C PHE A 154 7.48 2.57 -11.73
N VAL A 155 7.71 3.01 -10.49
CA VAL A 155 8.64 4.12 -10.20
C VAL A 155 10.05 3.57 -10.01
N THR A 156 10.86 3.66 -11.05
CA THR A 156 12.25 3.20 -11.04
C THR A 156 13.16 4.10 -10.20
N HIS A 157 14.32 3.57 -9.81
CA HIS A 157 15.38 4.37 -9.18
C HIS A 157 15.83 5.53 -10.08
N ARG A 158 15.78 5.38 -11.41
CA ARG A 158 16.04 6.49 -12.36
C ARG A 158 15.05 7.65 -12.19
N ILE A 159 13.76 7.36 -12.00
CA ILE A 159 12.74 8.39 -11.77
C ILE A 159 12.96 9.09 -10.42
N MET A 160 13.33 8.33 -9.38
CA MET A 160 13.69 8.90 -8.08
C MET A 160 14.96 9.75 -8.16
N GLY A 161 16.01 9.28 -8.85
CA GLY A 161 17.25 10.02 -9.08
C GLY A 161 17.07 11.30 -9.88
N ALA A 162 16.03 11.38 -10.73
CA ALA A 162 15.64 12.62 -11.40
C ALA A 162 14.95 13.64 -10.47
N GLY A 163 14.56 13.22 -9.26
CA GLY A 163 13.99 14.06 -8.21
C GLY A 163 12.58 13.68 -7.77
N HIS A 164 12.03 12.54 -8.22
CA HIS A 164 10.73 12.06 -7.72
C HIS A 164 10.87 11.56 -6.27
N PRO A 165 9.96 11.92 -5.36
CA PRO A 165 10.04 11.46 -3.96
C PRO A 165 9.88 9.94 -3.86
N ARG A 166 10.44 9.34 -2.82
CA ARG A 166 10.10 7.95 -2.46
C ARG A 166 8.59 7.85 -2.21
N ILE A 167 7.97 6.81 -2.72
CA ILE A 167 6.57 6.54 -2.39
C ILE A 167 6.52 5.83 -1.03
N SER A 168 5.96 6.53 -0.04
CA SER A 168 5.54 5.92 1.23
C SER A 168 4.03 5.72 1.20
N PHE A 169 3.59 4.48 1.37
CA PHE A 169 2.18 4.14 1.38
C PHE A 169 1.89 2.97 2.29
N GLU A 170 0.78 3.06 3.01
CA GLU A 170 0.21 1.97 3.80
C GLU A 170 -1.31 2.08 3.65
N ILE A 171 -1.92 1.08 3.01
CA ILE A 171 -3.28 1.15 2.50
C ILE A 171 -4.30 1.57 3.56
N LYS A 172 -4.21 1.10 4.81
CA LYS A 172 -5.18 1.45 5.85
C LYS A 172 -4.98 2.88 6.34
N THR A 173 -3.74 3.31 6.58
CA THR A 173 -3.41 4.68 6.99
C THR A 173 -3.94 5.67 5.96
N PHE A 174 -3.63 5.44 4.69
CA PHE A 174 -4.01 6.37 3.63
C PHE A 174 -5.49 6.30 3.30
N THR A 175 -6.15 5.14 3.46
CA THR A 175 -7.63 5.04 3.37
C THR A 175 -8.33 5.77 4.52
N ALA A 176 -7.74 5.79 5.73
CA ALA A 176 -8.34 6.45 6.88
C ALA A 176 -8.25 7.98 6.85
N ILE A 177 -7.23 8.54 6.19
CA ILE A 177 -7.03 10.00 6.07
C ILE A 177 -7.58 10.58 4.75
N GLU A 178 -7.99 9.73 3.82
CA GLU A 178 -8.69 10.11 2.60
C GLU A 178 -10.20 10.15 2.87
N PRO A 179 -10.94 11.13 2.33
CA PRO A 179 -12.38 11.23 2.55
C PRO A 179 -13.14 10.07 1.90
N ALA A 180 -13.71 9.17 2.72
CA ALA A 180 -14.47 8.04 2.21
C ALA A 180 -15.62 8.45 1.27
N HIS A 181 -15.64 7.84 0.08
CA HIS A 181 -16.71 7.94 -0.93
C HIS A 181 -17.77 6.83 -0.78
N TRP A 182 -17.84 6.20 0.38
CA TRP A 182 -18.78 5.12 0.66
C TRP A 182 -19.13 5.10 2.13
N LYS A 183 -20.20 4.40 2.45
CA LYS A 183 -20.62 4.09 3.81
C LYS A 183 -20.79 2.59 3.94
N VAL A 184 -20.29 2.04 5.04
CA VAL A 184 -20.49 0.62 5.39
C VAL A 184 -21.67 0.55 6.35
N ASP A 185 -22.85 0.30 5.80
CA ASP A 185 -24.08 0.02 6.53
C ASP A 185 -24.63 -1.38 6.20
N ALA A 186 -25.81 -1.72 6.73
CA ALA A 186 -26.42 -3.02 6.52
C ALA A 186 -26.64 -3.34 5.03
N ASP A 187 -27.04 -2.35 4.23
CA ASP A 187 -27.23 -2.49 2.80
C ASP A 187 -25.91 -2.72 2.06
N TYR A 188 -24.85 -1.97 2.41
CA TYR A 188 -23.51 -2.24 1.90
C TYR A 188 -23.10 -3.69 2.17
N ILE A 189 -23.24 -4.15 3.42
CA ILE A 189 -22.81 -5.50 3.83
C ILE A 189 -23.63 -6.57 3.09
N GLN A 190 -24.93 -6.36 2.89
CA GLN A 190 -25.78 -7.28 2.13
C GLN A 190 -25.33 -7.42 0.68
N ARG A 191 -25.00 -6.31 0.00
CA ARG A 191 -24.64 -6.32 -1.42
C ARG A 191 -23.19 -6.68 -1.71
N LYS A 192 -22.27 -6.33 -0.79
CA LYS A 192 -20.82 -6.34 -1.03
C LYS A 192 -20.04 -7.19 -0.03
N GLY A 193 -20.69 -7.66 1.03
CA GLY A 193 -20.04 -8.39 2.13
C GLY A 193 -19.44 -7.45 3.18
N ASN A 194 -18.91 -8.07 4.25
CA ASN A 194 -18.34 -7.34 5.36
C ASN A 194 -17.02 -6.64 4.99
N TYR A 195 -16.87 -5.39 5.42
CA TYR A 195 -15.63 -4.63 5.27
C TYR A 195 -14.83 -4.68 6.57
N ASP A 196 -13.60 -5.19 6.48
CA ASP A 196 -12.63 -5.24 7.59
C ASP A 196 -11.36 -4.48 7.16
N PRO A 197 -11.11 -3.27 7.69
CA PRO A 197 -9.93 -2.48 7.32
C PRO A 197 -8.60 -3.19 7.60
N LEU A 198 -8.51 -4.02 8.65
CA LEU A 198 -7.28 -4.74 8.95
C LEU A 198 -7.06 -5.94 8.04
N ARG A 199 -8.14 -6.54 7.54
CA ARG A 199 -8.05 -7.52 6.46
C ARG A 199 -7.45 -6.89 5.20
N VAL A 200 -7.95 -5.71 4.81
CA VAL A 200 -7.42 -4.96 3.65
C VAL A 200 -5.96 -4.59 3.88
N TRP A 201 -5.60 -4.12 5.09
CA TRP A 201 -4.20 -3.87 5.47
C TRP A 201 -3.33 -5.12 5.29
N ALA A 202 -3.69 -6.25 5.90
CA ALA A 202 -2.88 -7.46 5.88
C ALA A 202 -2.68 -7.99 4.46
N ILE A 203 -3.72 -7.93 3.62
CA ILE A 203 -3.65 -8.27 2.20
C ILE A 203 -2.79 -7.26 1.41
N GLY A 204 -2.88 -5.97 1.73
CA GLY A 204 -2.02 -4.93 1.16
C GLY A 204 -0.55 -5.17 1.46
N GLN A 205 -0.20 -5.60 2.67
CA GLN A 205 1.17 -5.99 3.03
C GLN A 205 1.64 -7.19 2.20
N ALA A 206 0.76 -8.18 1.98
CA ALA A 206 1.05 -9.36 1.16
C ALA A 206 1.35 -8.98 -0.30
N ILE A 207 0.49 -8.17 -0.91
CA ILE A 207 0.63 -7.75 -2.30
C ILE A 207 1.84 -6.84 -2.50
N ALA A 208 2.09 -5.89 -1.59
CA ALA A 208 3.27 -5.01 -1.67
C ALA A 208 4.58 -5.81 -1.56
N ALA A 209 4.62 -6.81 -0.67
CA ALA A 209 5.77 -7.72 -0.58
C ALA A 209 5.96 -8.52 -1.88
N GLN A 210 4.88 -9.04 -2.48
CA GLN A 210 4.97 -9.71 -3.79
C GLN A 210 5.51 -8.79 -4.87
N GLN A 211 5.07 -7.53 -4.93
CA GLN A 211 5.55 -6.57 -5.93
C GLN A 211 7.07 -6.29 -5.82
N ILE A 212 7.64 -6.27 -4.61
CA ILE A 212 9.11 -6.22 -4.42
C ILE A 212 9.76 -7.49 -4.97
N LEU A 213 9.25 -8.67 -4.61
CA LEU A 213 9.81 -9.94 -5.04
C LEU A 213 9.76 -10.09 -6.57
N ASP A 214 8.66 -9.68 -7.19
CA ASP A 214 8.50 -9.64 -8.64
C ASP A 214 9.51 -8.67 -9.27
N THR A 215 9.71 -7.50 -8.66
CA THR A 215 10.72 -6.52 -9.12
C THR A 215 12.14 -7.09 -9.11
N VAL A 216 12.53 -7.77 -8.04
CA VAL A 216 13.89 -8.34 -7.87
C VAL A 216 14.12 -9.51 -8.81
N SER A 217 13.08 -10.30 -9.10
CA SER A 217 13.19 -11.50 -9.92
C SER A 217 12.98 -11.27 -11.41
N ASP A 218 12.40 -10.14 -11.84
CA ASP A 218 12.16 -9.83 -13.24
C ASP A 218 13.42 -9.29 -13.94
N PRO A 219 14.02 -10.02 -14.90
CA PRO A 219 15.18 -9.53 -15.64
C PRO A 219 14.88 -8.30 -16.51
N LYS A 220 13.61 -8.03 -16.86
CA LYS A 220 13.22 -6.87 -17.68
C LYS A 220 13.25 -5.56 -16.90
N ARG A 221 13.26 -5.62 -15.57
CA ARG A 221 13.28 -4.44 -14.69
C ARG A 221 14.70 -3.97 -14.36
N ARG A 222 15.74 -4.62 -14.88
CA ARG A 222 17.13 -4.21 -14.66
C ARG A 222 17.46 -2.92 -15.42
N ASP A 223 18.34 -2.11 -14.84
CA ASP A 223 18.95 -0.95 -15.53
C ASP A 223 20.39 -1.30 -15.91
N GLY A 224 20.55 -1.84 -17.12
CA GLY A 224 21.82 -2.38 -17.59
C GLY A 224 22.28 -3.59 -16.76
N LEU A 225 23.44 -3.48 -16.12
CA LEU A 225 24.01 -4.54 -15.27
C LEU A 225 23.47 -4.53 -13.83
N PHE A 226 22.80 -3.45 -13.42
CA PHE A 226 22.30 -3.31 -12.06
C PHE A 226 20.85 -3.82 -11.96
N PRO A 227 20.48 -4.48 -10.85
CA PRO A 227 19.07 -4.69 -10.55
C PRO A 227 18.38 -3.35 -10.34
N GLU A 228 17.05 -3.35 -10.41
CA GLU A 228 16.28 -2.17 -10.02
C GLU A 228 16.52 -1.83 -8.54
N LEU A 229 17.16 -0.68 -8.29
CA LEU A 229 17.64 -0.30 -6.97
C LEU A 229 16.50 0.08 -6.01
N VAL A 230 15.32 0.47 -6.49
CA VAL A 230 14.17 0.78 -5.61
C VAL A 230 13.67 -0.44 -4.83
N ALA A 231 14.02 -1.66 -5.26
CA ALA A 231 13.71 -2.88 -4.51
C ALA A 231 14.56 -3.05 -3.24
N PHE A 232 15.59 -2.22 -3.06
CA PHE A 232 16.52 -2.27 -1.94
C PHE A 232 16.29 -1.11 -0.97
N ASP A 233 16.77 -1.24 0.26
CA ASP A 233 16.70 -0.17 1.25
C ASP A 233 17.54 1.04 0.77
N CYS A 234 16.86 2.16 0.55
CA CYS A 234 17.51 3.40 0.11
C CYS A 234 18.60 3.84 1.08
N HIS A 235 18.39 3.68 2.39
CA HIS A 235 19.33 4.12 3.42
C HIS A 235 20.53 3.20 3.58
N ALA A 236 20.54 2.03 2.92
CA ALA A 236 21.74 1.20 2.80
C ALA A 236 22.80 1.84 1.89
N CYS A 237 22.39 2.78 1.01
CA CYS A 237 23.29 3.49 0.10
C CYS A 237 23.28 5.01 0.32
N HIS A 238 22.14 5.60 0.68
CA HIS A 238 21.95 7.03 0.90
C HIS A 238 22.09 7.37 2.37
N HIS A 239 23.33 7.40 2.84
CA HIS A 239 23.70 7.93 4.15
C HIS A 239 25.09 8.55 4.06
N ALA A 240 25.48 9.37 5.05
CA ALA A 240 26.83 9.91 5.08
C ALA A 240 27.86 8.77 5.19
N MET A 241 28.91 8.78 4.35
CA MET A 241 29.97 7.76 4.36
C MET A 241 30.76 7.72 5.69
N SER A 242 30.75 8.82 6.45
CA SER A 242 31.32 8.89 7.80
C SER A 242 30.50 8.13 8.83
N ASP A 243 29.25 7.81 8.52
CA ASP A 243 28.33 7.14 9.42
C ASP A 243 28.54 5.63 9.37
N LYS A 244 29.19 5.09 10.40
CA LYS A 244 29.51 3.67 10.54
C LYS A 244 28.30 2.92 11.11
N ARG A 245 27.20 2.85 10.35
CA ARG A 245 26.01 2.10 10.74
C ARG A 245 26.19 0.62 10.38
N TRP A 246 26.31 -0.23 11.40
CA TRP A 246 26.27 -1.68 11.24
C TRP A 246 25.22 -2.28 12.16
N ASN A 247 24.23 -2.97 11.55
CA ASN A 247 23.19 -3.69 12.27
C ASN A 247 23.13 -5.12 11.73
N ALA A 248 23.51 -6.12 12.53
CA ALA A 248 23.39 -7.52 12.12
C ALA A 248 21.91 -7.91 12.04
N ARG A 249 21.44 -8.35 10.86
CA ARG A 249 20.05 -8.75 10.63
C ARG A 249 19.99 -9.91 9.63
N LEU A 250 19.17 -10.93 9.95
CA LEU A 250 18.93 -12.12 9.11
C LEU A 250 20.20 -12.91 8.72
N GLY A 251 21.32 -12.71 9.42
CA GLY A 251 22.61 -13.33 9.09
C GLY A 251 23.31 -12.71 7.88
N ILE A 252 22.83 -11.59 7.37
CA ILE A 252 23.56 -10.77 6.39
C ILE A 252 24.71 -10.10 7.15
N GLY A 253 25.92 -10.07 6.56
CA GLY A 253 27.12 -9.42 7.12
C GLY A 253 27.29 -7.95 6.67
N PRO A 254 28.34 -7.25 7.15
CA PRO A 254 28.59 -5.85 6.81
C PRO A 254 28.88 -5.64 5.32
N GLY A 255 28.54 -4.45 4.80
CA GLY A 255 28.81 -4.05 3.42
C GLY A 255 27.94 -4.75 2.37
N ARG A 256 26.74 -5.21 2.75
CA ARG A 256 25.76 -5.84 1.85
C ARG A 256 24.55 -4.94 1.66
N VAL A 257 24.08 -4.85 0.42
CA VAL A 257 22.82 -4.17 0.08
C VAL A 257 21.67 -5.06 0.53
N ARG A 258 20.69 -4.49 1.24
CA ARG A 258 19.52 -5.21 1.75
C ARG A 258 18.32 -4.89 0.91
N LEU A 259 17.45 -5.88 0.73
CA LEU A 259 16.13 -5.65 0.17
C LEU A 259 15.30 -4.74 1.07
N ASN A 260 14.47 -3.90 0.47
CA ASN A 260 13.43 -3.20 1.18
C ASN A 260 12.35 -4.21 1.58
N ASP A 261 12.43 -4.71 2.81
CA ASP A 261 11.57 -5.76 3.34
C ASP A 261 10.51 -5.24 4.31
N SER A 262 10.20 -3.95 4.23
CA SER A 262 9.29 -3.25 5.14
C SER A 262 7.93 -3.94 5.24
N ASN A 263 7.36 -4.38 4.12
CA ASN A 263 6.09 -5.11 4.09
C ASN A 263 6.23 -6.57 4.55
N LEU A 264 7.37 -7.22 4.31
CA LEU A 264 7.65 -8.57 4.81
C LEU A 264 7.72 -8.60 6.33
N LEU A 265 8.27 -7.56 6.97
CA LEU A 265 8.25 -7.41 8.43
C LEU A 265 6.83 -7.43 8.99
N MET A 266 5.91 -6.70 8.34
CA MET A 266 4.51 -6.69 8.74
C MET A 266 3.86 -8.06 8.54
N LEU A 267 4.16 -8.73 7.42
CA LEU A 267 3.67 -10.08 7.15
C LEU A 267 4.17 -11.11 8.16
N ARG A 268 5.44 -11.04 8.57
CA ARG A 268 5.96 -11.93 9.63
C ARG A 268 5.17 -11.77 10.93
N ALA A 269 4.88 -10.54 11.33
CA ALA A 269 4.04 -10.27 12.50
C ALA A 269 2.59 -10.78 12.31
N ILE A 270 2.00 -10.61 11.12
CA ILE A 270 0.67 -11.12 10.80
C ILE A 270 0.64 -12.65 10.88
N VAL A 271 1.57 -13.35 10.21
CA VAL A 271 1.68 -14.81 10.20
C VAL A 271 1.87 -15.33 11.63
N ARG A 272 2.75 -14.72 12.42
CA ARG A 272 2.94 -15.08 13.83
C ARG A 272 1.63 -14.99 14.63
N ALA A 273 0.76 -14.05 14.32
CA ALA A 273 -0.50 -13.83 15.03
C ALA A 273 -1.65 -14.75 14.56
N ILE A 274 -1.75 -15.02 13.25
CA ILE A 274 -2.91 -15.73 12.65
C ILE A 274 -2.60 -17.18 12.25
N ASP A 275 -1.32 -17.53 12.10
CA ASP A 275 -0.84 -18.86 11.78
C ASP A 275 0.50 -19.19 12.48
N PRO A 276 0.49 -19.34 13.83
CA PRO A 276 1.71 -19.62 14.58
C PRO A 276 2.44 -20.90 14.11
N GLY A 277 1.70 -21.89 13.60
CA GLY A 277 2.26 -23.14 13.08
C GLY A 277 3.08 -22.96 11.79
N ALA A 278 2.69 -22.01 10.94
CA ALA A 278 3.43 -21.67 9.73
C ALA A 278 4.56 -20.64 9.95
N SER A 279 4.54 -19.90 11.07
CA SER A 279 5.44 -18.76 11.33
C SER A 279 6.93 -19.10 11.17
N ALA A 280 7.39 -20.21 11.77
CA ALA A 280 8.81 -20.57 11.69
C ALA A 280 9.25 -20.93 10.26
N ALA A 281 8.39 -21.61 9.50
CA ALA A 281 8.65 -21.95 8.11
C ALA A 281 8.66 -20.71 7.22
N PHE A 282 7.74 -19.77 7.46
CA PHE A 282 7.70 -18.49 6.75
C PHE A 282 8.94 -17.64 7.04
N ASP A 283 9.33 -17.49 8.30
CA ASP A 283 10.54 -16.78 8.72
C ASP A 283 11.80 -17.41 8.12
N GLY A 284 11.86 -18.74 8.05
CA GLY A 284 12.93 -19.48 7.37
C GLY A 284 13.03 -19.14 5.88
N LYS A 285 11.90 -19.06 5.16
CA LYS A 285 11.86 -18.65 3.75
C LYS A 285 12.27 -17.19 3.56
N VAL A 286 11.80 -16.28 4.41
CA VAL A 286 12.22 -14.87 4.38
C VAL A 286 13.73 -14.76 4.55
N ARG A 287 14.29 -15.40 5.59
CA ARG A 287 15.74 -15.41 5.83
C ARG A 287 16.52 -16.01 4.66
N ALA A 288 16.07 -17.14 4.11
CA ALA A 288 16.74 -17.80 3.00
C ALA A 288 16.73 -16.94 1.73
N MET A 289 15.62 -16.25 1.44
CA MET A 289 15.52 -15.30 0.34
C MET A 289 16.51 -14.12 0.54
N HIS A 290 16.57 -13.55 1.73
CA HIS A 290 17.50 -12.46 2.05
C HIS A 290 18.97 -12.86 1.88
N LEU A 291 19.35 -14.06 2.35
CA LEU A 291 20.70 -14.60 2.18
C LEU A 291 21.00 -14.83 0.69
N ALA A 292 20.07 -15.42 -0.06
CA ALA A 292 20.26 -15.66 -1.49
C ALA A 292 20.48 -14.36 -2.26
N VAL A 293 19.62 -13.35 -2.05
CA VAL A 293 19.71 -12.08 -2.77
C VAL A 293 20.91 -11.23 -2.35
N SER A 294 21.23 -11.20 -1.05
CA SER A 294 22.25 -10.27 -0.52
C SER A 294 23.66 -10.87 -0.48
N THR A 295 23.79 -12.21 -0.46
CA THR A 295 25.10 -12.88 -0.32
C THR A 295 25.34 -13.99 -1.34
N GLY A 296 24.33 -14.38 -2.13
CA GLY A 296 24.39 -15.54 -3.02
C GLY A 296 24.27 -16.88 -2.31
N GLN A 297 24.14 -16.90 -0.98
CA GLN A 297 24.01 -18.13 -0.18
C GLN A 297 22.62 -18.74 -0.36
N LYS A 298 22.59 -19.93 -0.98
CA LYS A 298 21.36 -20.67 -1.31
C LYS A 298 21.64 -22.18 -1.37
N PRO A 299 20.61 -23.03 -1.25
CA PRO A 299 20.76 -24.48 -1.41
C PRO A 299 21.35 -24.85 -2.78
N ALA A 300 22.09 -25.96 -2.82
CA ALA A 300 22.65 -26.47 -4.08
C ALA A 300 21.54 -26.75 -5.10
N GLY A 301 21.76 -26.37 -6.36
CA GLY A 301 20.79 -26.53 -7.45
C GLY A 301 19.68 -25.48 -7.51
N LYS A 302 19.61 -24.54 -6.56
CA LYS A 302 18.70 -23.39 -6.63
C LYS A 302 19.39 -22.11 -7.09
N THR A 303 18.65 -21.27 -7.80
CA THR A 303 19.02 -19.89 -8.14
C THR A 303 18.47 -18.90 -7.11
N GLU A 304 18.97 -17.66 -7.09
CA GLU A 304 18.42 -16.57 -6.29
C GLU A 304 16.94 -16.32 -6.64
N VAL A 305 16.61 -16.43 -7.94
CA VAL A 305 15.25 -16.30 -8.44
C VAL A 305 14.34 -17.39 -7.89
N ASP A 306 14.82 -18.63 -7.76
CA ASP A 306 14.03 -19.72 -7.16
C ASP A 306 13.71 -19.43 -5.69
N MET A 307 14.66 -18.85 -4.94
CA MET A 307 14.43 -18.47 -3.54
C MET A 307 13.40 -17.34 -3.40
N VAL A 308 13.41 -16.38 -4.33
CA VAL A 308 12.41 -15.30 -4.41
C VAL A 308 11.02 -15.85 -4.77
N LYS A 309 10.94 -16.73 -5.78
CA LYS A 309 9.69 -17.39 -6.20
C LYS A 309 9.11 -18.28 -5.11
N ASP A 310 9.95 -19.01 -4.38
CA ASP A 310 9.52 -19.85 -3.25
C ASP A 310 8.86 -19.05 -2.13
N LEU A 311 9.34 -17.83 -1.86
CA LEU A 311 8.72 -16.93 -0.90
C LEU A 311 7.45 -16.29 -1.48
N SER A 312 7.48 -15.84 -2.74
CA SER A 312 6.31 -15.25 -3.41
C SER A 312 5.13 -16.23 -3.46
N ALA A 313 5.37 -17.50 -3.78
CA ALA A 313 4.37 -18.56 -3.77
C ALA A 313 3.81 -18.84 -2.36
N SER A 314 4.66 -18.73 -1.32
CA SER A 314 4.18 -18.84 0.06
C SER A 314 3.30 -17.65 0.45
N ILE A 315 3.60 -16.44 -0.01
CA ILE A 315 2.74 -15.26 0.20
C ILE A 315 1.41 -15.42 -0.54
N GLU A 316 1.45 -15.87 -1.80
CA GLU A 316 0.24 -16.15 -2.59
C GLU A 316 -0.67 -17.18 -1.91
N GLY A 317 -0.10 -18.29 -1.43
CA GLY A 317 -0.84 -19.32 -0.72
C GLY A 317 -1.49 -18.85 0.59
N MET A 318 -1.03 -17.73 1.17
CA MET A 318 -1.63 -17.14 2.38
C MET A 318 -2.81 -16.23 2.09
N LEU A 319 -2.96 -15.70 0.85
CA LEU A 319 -4.03 -14.75 0.51
C LEU A 319 -5.44 -15.29 0.84
N PRO A 320 -5.81 -16.55 0.49
CA PRO A 320 -7.14 -17.07 0.85
C PRO A 320 -7.38 -17.11 2.36
N LYS A 321 -6.34 -17.40 3.15
CA LYS A 321 -6.42 -17.41 4.62
C LYS A 321 -6.59 -15.99 5.17
N LEU A 322 -5.87 -15.02 4.62
CA LEU A 322 -6.01 -13.60 5.00
C LEU A 322 -7.42 -13.09 4.68
N GLU A 323 -7.97 -13.43 3.52
CA GLU A 323 -9.34 -13.06 3.13
C GLU A 323 -10.41 -13.63 4.07
N GLN A 324 -10.19 -14.84 4.60
CA GLN A 324 -11.11 -15.49 5.52
C GLN A 324 -10.90 -15.06 6.98
N THR A 325 -9.75 -14.47 7.31
CA THR A 325 -9.42 -14.08 8.68
C THR A 325 -10.32 -12.93 9.14
N ARG A 326 -10.84 -13.03 10.36
CA ARG A 326 -11.53 -11.96 11.06
C ARG A 326 -10.57 -11.33 12.07
N PHE A 327 -10.35 -10.02 11.97
CA PHE A 327 -9.49 -9.30 12.90
C PHE A 327 -10.31 -8.83 14.11
N GLU A 328 -10.76 -9.78 14.91
CA GLU A 328 -11.40 -9.49 16.20
C GLU A 328 -10.38 -9.02 17.24
N ALA A 329 -10.83 -8.45 18.36
CA ALA A 329 -9.96 -7.82 19.36
C ALA A 329 -8.78 -8.69 19.81
N MET A 330 -9.00 -9.99 20.04
CA MET A 330 -7.93 -10.92 20.40
C MET A 330 -6.89 -11.10 19.29
N THR A 331 -7.33 -11.19 18.03
CA THR A 331 -6.43 -11.29 16.87
C THR A 331 -5.69 -9.98 16.64
N MET A 332 -6.38 -8.84 16.71
CA MET A 332 -5.77 -7.50 16.64
C MET A 332 -4.69 -7.32 17.71
N ARG A 333 -4.97 -7.75 18.95
CA ARG A 333 -3.99 -7.67 20.05
C ARG A 333 -2.76 -8.53 19.79
N ARG A 334 -2.94 -9.76 19.29
CA ARG A 334 -1.83 -10.63 18.90
C ARG A 334 -1.00 -10.00 17.78
N VAL A 335 -1.63 -9.41 16.78
CA VAL A 335 -0.94 -8.67 15.71
C VAL A 335 -0.16 -7.49 16.28
N LEU A 336 -0.76 -6.65 17.13
CA LEU A 336 -0.08 -5.51 17.75
C LEU A 336 1.16 -5.94 18.54
N LEU A 337 1.01 -6.97 19.37
CA LEU A 337 2.14 -7.51 20.13
C LEU A 337 3.20 -8.13 19.21
N ALA A 338 2.80 -8.83 18.14
CA ALA A 338 3.74 -9.41 17.18
C ALA A 338 4.50 -8.34 16.40
N LEU A 339 3.87 -7.22 16.03
CA LEU A 339 4.52 -6.06 15.42
C LEU A 339 5.55 -5.44 16.37
N ILE A 340 5.17 -5.25 17.64
CA ILE A 340 6.11 -4.72 18.64
C ILE A 340 7.26 -5.69 18.89
N ASP A 341 6.99 -7.00 19.00
CA ASP A 341 8.00 -8.03 19.25
C ASP A 341 8.94 -8.25 18.06
N GLU A 342 8.51 -7.92 16.85
CA GLU A 342 9.38 -7.96 15.66
C GLU A 342 10.59 -7.02 15.77
N SER A 343 10.50 -5.97 16.59
CA SER A 343 11.66 -5.11 16.90
C SER A 343 12.80 -5.85 17.61
N ARG A 344 12.52 -6.96 18.32
CA ARG A 344 13.57 -7.74 18.99
C ARG A 344 14.47 -8.47 18.01
N GLU A 345 13.94 -8.85 16.87
CA GLU A 345 14.66 -9.62 15.84
C GLU A 345 15.21 -8.74 14.72
N SER A 346 14.45 -7.73 14.29
CA SER A 346 14.82 -6.86 13.18
C SER A 346 15.40 -5.52 13.61
N SER A 347 15.16 -5.10 14.86
CA SER A 347 15.37 -3.73 15.37
C SER A 347 14.69 -2.64 14.55
N TYR A 348 13.83 -3.00 13.59
CA TYR A 348 13.41 -2.10 12.51
C TYR A 348 14.60 -1.27 12.00
N SER A 349 15.68 -1.97 11.63
CA SER A 349 17.00 -1.38 11.37
C SER A 349 17.01 -0.30 10.29
N ASP A 350 16.04 -0.35 9.39
CA ASP A 350 15.95 0.48 8.21
C ASP A 350 14.73 1.42 8.37
N TYR A 351 14.88 2.70 8.00
CA TYR A 351 13.84 3.71 8.25
C TYR A 351 12.48 3.34 7.65
N ALA A 352 12.46 2.80 6.42
CA ALA A 352 11.22 2.41 5.74
C ALA A 352 10.47 1.31 6.50
N GLY A 353 11.19 0.37 7.12
CA GLY A 353 10.60 -0.68 7.95
C GLY A 353 9.99 -0.12 9.23
N ALA A 354 10.67 0.84 9.86
CA ALA A 354 10.19 1.53 11.06
C ALA A 354 8.96 2.40 10.78
N GLU A 355 8.93 3.08 9.63
CA GLU A 355 7.81 3.88 9.17
C GLU A 355 6.57 3.01 8.91
N GLN A 356 6.71 1.89 8.21
CA GLN A 356 5.62 0.90 8.03
C GLN A 356 5.15 0.33 9.37
N ALA A 357 6.08 0.01 10.28
CA ALA A 357 5.74 -0.49 11.61
C ALA A 357 4.94 0.53 12.41
N TYR A 358 5.33 1.80 12.41
CA TYR A 358 4.60 2.86 13.11
C TYR A 358 3.18 3.03 12.56
N MET A 359 3.00 3.06 11.24
CA MET A 359 1.67 3.14 10.62
C MET A 359 0.81 1.93 11.00
N ALA A 360 1.35 0.72 10.92
CA ALA A 360 0.65 -0.51 11.31
C ALA A 360 0.27 -0.52 12.81
N ILE A 361 1.22 -0.22 13.70
CA ILE A 361 1.00 -0.19 15.16
C ILE A 361 -0.04 0.87 15.51
N THR A 362 0.01 2.05 14.91
CA THR A 362 -0.98 3.11 15.11
C THR A 362 -2.37 2.64 14.69
N ASN A 363 -2.46 2.03 13.52
CA ASN A 363 -3.73 1.55 12.99
C ASN A 363 -4.36 0.43 13.82
N VAL A 364 -3.58 -0.58 14.21
CA VAL A 364 -4.09 -1.68 15.04
C VAL A 364 -4.44 -1.17 16.44
N SER A 365 -3.67 -0.24 17.00
CA SER A 365 -3.97 0.37 18.30
C SER A 365 -5.28 1.17 18.25
N ASN A 366 -5.51 1.96 17.19
CA ASN A 366 -6.74 2.72 17.01
C ASN A 366 -7.97 1.81 16.91
N ASP A 367 -7.88 0.67 16.22
CA ASP A 367 -8.99 -0.27 16.13
C ASP A 367 -9.27 -0.96 17.48
N LEU A 368 -8.21 -1.31 18.24
CA LEU A 368 -8.35 -1.86 19.59
C LEU A 368 -8.98 -0.84 20.57
N LEU A 369 -8.64 0.45 20.43
CA LEU A 369 -9.24 1.55 21.18
C LEU A 369 -10.72 1.70 20.84
N ALA A 370 -11.07 1.67 19.54
CA ALA A 370 -12.46 1.73 19.09
C ALA A 370 -13.28 0.51 19.56
N ALA A 371 -12.65 -0.65 19.64
CA ALA A 371 -13.25 -1.87 20.20
C ALA A 371 -13.30 -1.88 21.74
N GLY A 372 -12.73 -0.88 22.43
CA GLY A 372 -12.72 -0.79 23.90
C GLY A 372 -11.83 -1.82 24.59
N THR A 373 -10.94 -2.51 23.86
CA THR A 373 -10.05 -3.56 24.41
C THR A 373 -8.62 -3.09 24.65
N LEU A 374 -8.33 -1.86 24.24
CA LEU A 374 -7.19 -1.05 24.64
C LEU A 374 -7.73 0.29 25.16
N GLN A 375 -7.04 0.91 26.12
CA GLN A 375 -7.38 2.21 26.69
C GLN A 375 -6.26 3.22 26.43
N MET A 376 -6.65 4.46 26.10
CA MET A 376 -5.70 5.55 25.84
C MET A 376 -5.12 6.11 27.15
N SER A 377 -4.15 5.39 27.74
CA SER A 377 -3.40 5.85 28.90
C SER A 377 -2.41 6.97 28.53
N GLY A 378 -1.91 7.69 29.55
CA GLY A 378 -0.89 8.72 29.34
C GLY A 378 0.44 8.13 28.83
N GLU A 379 0.78 6.91 29.23
CA GLU A 379 1.94 6.15 28.77
C GLU A 379 1.76 5.73 27.30
N LEU A 380 0.58 5.23 26.92
CA LEU A 380 0.29 4.84 25.54
C LEU A 380 0.42 6.05 24.61
N ARG A 381 -0.21 7.18 24.98
CA ARG A 381 -0.14 8.43 24.20
C ARG A 381 1.29 8.92 24.03
N ARG A 382 2.08 8.94 25.11
CA ARG A 382 3.50 9.35 25.06
C ARG A 382 4.32 8.39 24.20
N GLY A 383 4.15 7.08 24.37
CA GLY A 383 4.85 6.08 23.58
C GLY A 383 4.60 6.24 22.07
N MET A 384 3.34 6.45 21.67
CA MET A 384 3.00 6.70 20.26
C MET A 384 3.62 8.01 19.74
N ALA A 385 3.60 9.08 20.53
CA ALA A 385 4.21 10.36 20.15
C ALA A 385 5.74 10.28 20.03
N ASP A 386 6.39 9.52 20.92
CA ASP A 386 7.83 9.30 20.90
C ASP A 386 8.27 8.49 19.68
N LEU A 387 7.50 7.48 19.27
CA LEU A 387 7.73 6.74 18.04
C LEU A 387 7.62 7.63 16.80
N LEU A 388 6.57 8.47 16.72
CA LEU A 388 6.41 9.41 15.61
C LEU A 388 7.58 10.41 15.55
N LYS A 389 8.01 10.91 16.70
CA LYS A 389 9.14 11.85 16.79
C LYS A 389 10.44 11.21 16.29
N SER A 390 10.66 9.93 16.55
CA SER A 390 11.82 9.18 16.04
C SER A 390 11.83 9.06 14.51
N LEU A 391 10.68 9.23 13.86
CA LEU A 391 10.51 9.16 12.41
C LEU A 391 10.43 10.54 11.74
N ALA A 392 10.58 11.64 12.49
CA ALA A 392 10.42 12.99 11.93
C ALA A 392 11.50 13.38 10.91
N ASN A 393 12.63 12.65 10.87
CA ASN A 393 13.73 12.87 9.95
C ASN A 393 14.42 11.53 9.68
N ASP A 394 14.30 11.07 8.44
CA ASP A 394 14.82 9.79 7.94
C ASP A 394 16.36 9.71 8.02
N GLU A 395 17.07 10.77 7.64
CA GLU A 395 18.53 10.86 7.71
C GLU A 395 19.08 10.71 9.14
N LYS A 396 18.29 11.12 10.15
CA LYS A 396 18.63 11.07 11.58
C LYS A 396 18.01 9.89 12.32
N TYR A 397 17.37 8.96 11.62
CA TYR A 397 16.74 7.80 12.23
C TYR A 397 17.76 6.94 13.01
N LYS A 398 17.35 6.51 14.21
CA LYS A 398 18.17 5.67 15.11
C LYS A 398 17.40 4.40 15.49
N PRO A 399 17.75 3.23 14.90
CA PRO A 399 17.06 1.97 15.16
C PRO A 399 16.96 1.60 16.64
N ASP A 400 18.06 1.73 17.38
CA ASP A 400 18.08 1.37 18.81
C ASP A 400 17.11 2.21 19.65
N VAL A 401 16.95 3.50 19.30
CA VAL A 401 16.02 4.39 20.00
C VAL A 401 14.59 3.94 19.73
N PHE A 402 14.26 3.67 18.47
CA PHE A 402 12.93 3.21 18.06
C PHE A 402 12.58 1.85 18.67
N ALA A 403 13.52 0.89 18.62
CA ALA A 403 13.34 -0.43 19.23
C ALA A 403 13.13 -0.35 20.76
N ASN A 404 13.91 0.49 21.46
CA ASN A 404 13.72 0.69 22.90
C ASN A 404 12.36 1.34 23.24
N GLN A 405 11.90 2.29 22.42
CA GLN A 405 10.57 2.88 22.56
C GLN A 405 9.46 1.84 22.34
N LEU A 406 9.61 0.95 21.35
CA LEU A 406 8.68 -0.16 21.13
C LEU A 406 8.65 -1.14 22.30
N LEU A 407 9.81 -1.48 22.89
CA LEU A 407 9.87 -2.33 24.08
C LEU A 407 9.15 -1.71 25.27
N ALA A 408 9.28 -0.39 25.47
CA ALA A 408 8.52 0.32 26.49
C ALA A 408 7.01 0.29 26.21
N LEU A 409 6.61 0.53 24.96
CA LEU A 409 5.21 0.45 24.51
C LEU A 409 4.63 -0.96 24.73
N ARG A 410 5.42 -2.01 24.51
CA ARG A 410 5.03 -3.40 24.75
C ARG A 410 4.54 -3.62 26.17
N GLY A 411 5.25 -3.07 27.16
CA GLY A 411 4.89 -3.18 28.57
C GLY A 411 3.53 -2.56 28.86
N VAL A 412 3.24 -1.41 28.25
CA VAL A 412 1.95 -0.71 28.36
C VAL A 412 0.82 -1.53 27.75
N VAL A 413 1.02 -2.04 26.53
CA VAL A 413 0.01 -2.85 25.83
C VAL A 413 -0.25 -4.17 26.56
N ALA A 414 0.79 -4.83 27.08
CA ALA A 414 0.68 -6.08 27.81
C ALA A 414 -0.04 -5.90 29.17
N ALA A 415 0.21 -4.80 29.88
CA ALA A 415 -0.43 -4.50 31.17
C ALA A 415 -1.96 -4.30 31.05
N GLN A 416 -2.44 -3.94 29.86
CA GLN A 416 -3.87 -3.76 29.59
C GLN A 416 -4.54 -5.06 29.11
N ALA A 417 -3.86 -6.22 29.16
CA ALA A 417 -4.45 -7.49 28.77
C ALA A 417 -5.53 -7.87 29.79
N ARG A 418 -6.79 -7.83 29.36
CA ARG A 418 -7.93 -8.33 30.10
C ARG A 418 -8.51 -9.51 29.34
#